data_AF-A0A4Y8ZWM9-F1
#
_entry.id   AF-A0A4Y8ZWM9-F1
#
_cell.length_a   1.000
_cell.length_b   1.000
_cell.length_c   1.000
_cell.angle_alpha   90.00
_cell.angle_beta   90.00
_cell.angle_gamma   90.00
#
_symmetry.space_group_name_H-M   'P 1'
#
loop_
_entity.id
_entity.type
_entity.pdbx_description
1 polymer ?
#
loop_
_entity_poly.entity_id
_entity_poly.type
_entity_poly.pdbx_seq_one_letter_code
_entity_poly.pdbx_strand_id
1 'polypeptide(L)'
;MTTLHISSGSLRSLFDHLLPTDDDREQAAFLFATRDEGSDAFTAIDAMLIGPSDLAEQHDDYLELTDEARIRVIKRAHALGASVVELHSHPFPLPAAFSMADRSGLRETVPHMWWRLRGRPYFAVVVAPASFDALVWLDNPELPQPLEAIVCGDERLTPTNLSLGGWR
;
A
#
# COMPACT_ATOMS: atom_id res chain seq x y z
N MET A 1 -0.29 10.16 -15.25
CA MET A 1 -1.47 9.96 -14.38
C MET A 1 -1.42 8.51 -13.92
N THR A 2 -1.24 8.28 -12.63
CA THR A 2 -0.83 6.96 -12.12
C THR A 2 -2.02 6.08 -11.80
N THR A 3 -2.09 4.87 -12.36
CA THR A 3 -3.16 3.90 -12.06
C THR A 3 -2.58 2.58 -11.59
N LEU A 4 -3.29 1.90 -10.68
CA LEU A 4 -2.93 0.56 -10.22
C LEU A 4 -4.02 -0.43 -10.65
N HIS A 5 -3.67 -1.35 -11.53
CA HIS A 5 -4.55 -2.38 -12.08
C HIS A 5 -4.46 -3.64 -11.22
N ILE A 6 -5.60 -4.10 -10.73
CA ILE A 6 -5.72 -5.28 -9.86
C ILE A 6 -6.86 -6.15 -10.40
N SER A 7 -6.66 -7.47 -10.45
CA SER A 7 -7.73 -8.38 -10.85
C SER A 7 -8.86 -8.39 -9.81
N SER A 8 -10.11 -8.59 -10.22
CA SER A 8 -11.26 -8.57 -9.30
C SER A 8 -11.17 -9.63 -8.20
N GLY A 9 -10.66 -10.82 -8.52
CA GLY A 9 -10.42 -11.87 -7.53
C GLY A 9 -9.36 -11.48 -6.50
N SER A 10 -8.27 -10.85 -6.97
CA SER A 10 -7.20 -10.36 -6.09
C SER A 10 -7.67 -9.19 -5.21
N LEU A 11 -8.40 -8.23 -5.79
CA LEU A 11 -8.89 -7.06 -5.05
C LEU A 11 -9.86 -7.46 -3.95
N ARG A 12 -10.80 -8.35 -4.25
CA ARG A 12 -11.74 -8.88 -3.26
C ARG A 12 -11.00 -9.60 -2.13
N SER A 13 -10.11 -10.54 -2.47
CA SER A 13 -9.35 -11.30 -1.46
C SER A 13 -8.48 -10.40 -0.58
N LEU A 14 -7.93 -9.33 -1.17
CA LEU A 14 -7.14 -8.32 -0.48
C LEU A 14 -8.00 -7.52 0.51
N PHE A 15 -9.19 -7.08 0.10
CA PHE A 15 -10.08 -6.29 0.95
C PHE A 15 -10.70 -7.14 2.05
N ASP A 16 -11.07 -8.39 1.75
CA ASP A 16 -11.55 -9.37 2.74
C ASP A 16 -10.47 -9.65 3.81
N HIS A 17 -9.17 -9.64 3.43
CA HIS A 17 -8.05 -9.77 4.37
C HIS A 17 -7.79 -8.49 5.17
N LEU A 18 -7.87 -7.32 4.54
CA LEU A 18 -7.57 -6.05 5.18
C LEU A 18 -8.68 -5.61 6.15
N LEU A 19 -9.93 -5.97 5.87
CA LEU A 19 -11.10 -5.59 6.66
C LEU A 19 -11.92 -6.84 7.03
N PRO A 20 -11.37 -7.76 7.84
CA PRO A 20 -12.09 -8.93 8.31
C PRO A 20 -13.31 -8.51 9.16
N THR A 21 -14.38 -9.30 9.12
CA THR A 21 -15.63 -8.96 9.80
C THR A 21 -15.61 -9.16 11.32
N ASP A 22 -14.62 -9.89 11.83
CA ASP A 22 -14.53 -10.37 13.21
C ASP A 22 -13.26 -9.90 13.95
N ASP A 23 -12.50 -8.99 13.36
CA ASP A 23 -11.28 -8.41 13.94
C ASP A 23 -11.24 -6.91 13.64
N ASP A 24 -11.11 -6.10 14.68
CA ASP A 24 -11.04 -4.65 14.62
C ASP A 24 -9.60 -4.13 14.69
N ARG A 25 -8.61 -5.03 14.63
CA ARG A 25 -7.20 -4.65 14.52
C ARG A 25 -6.81 -4.31 13.09
N GLU A 26 -5.87 -3.39 12.94
CA GLU A 26 -5.27 -3.08 11.65
C GLU A 26 -4.62 -4.34 11.04
N GLN A 27 -4.79 -4.49 9.74
CA GLN A 27 -4.22 -5.57 8.95
C GLN A 27 -3.30 -4.97 7.90
N ALA A 28 -2.30 -5.74 7.48
CA ALA A 28 -1.38 -5.33 6.41
C ALA A 28 -1.39 -6.33 5.25
N ALA A 29 -1.04 -5.83 4.06
CA ALA A 29 -0.75 -6.63 2.89
C ALA A 29 0.24 -5.89 1.98
N PHE A 30 0.92 -6.63 1.13
CA PHE A 30 1.77 -6.06 0.09
C PHE A 30 1.34 -6.58 -1.27
N LEU A 31 1.17 -5.68 -2.24
CA LEU A 31 1.14 -6.07 -3.65
C LEU A 31 2.48 -5.78 -4.29
N PHE A 32 2.79 -6.58 -5.32
CA PHE A 32 3.94 -6.37 -6.16
C PHE A 32 3.45 -6.01 -7.55
N ALA A 33 3.85 -4.83 -8.04
CA ALA A 33 3.33 -4.29 -9.29
C ALA A 33 4.44 -3.95 -10.28
N THR A 34 4.19 -4.21 -11.56
CA THR A 34 5.08 -3.83 -12.66
C THR A 34 4.51 -2.62 -13.37
N ARG A 35 5.38 -1.67 -13.73
CA ARG A 35 5.00 -0.50 -14.53
C ARG A 35 4.89 -0.89 -16.00
N ASP A 36 3.82 -0.48 -16.65
CA ASP A 36 3.63 -0.67 -18.08
C ASP A 36 4.55 0.26 -18.87
N GLU A 37 5.14 -0.23 -19.97
CA GLU A 37 6.13 0.52 -20.75
C GLU A 37 5.55 1.86 -21.25
N GLY A 38 6.27 2.96 -20.99
CA GLY A 38 5.92 4.30 -21.46
C GLY A 38 4.71 4.95 -20.79
N SER A 39 4.19 4.38 -19.69
CA SER A 39 3.05 4.95 -18.96
C SER A 39 3.27 4.99 -17.44
N ASP A 40 2.35 5.61 -16.71
CA ASP A 40 2.28 5.54 -15.25
C ASP A 40 1.25 4.50 -14.78
N ALA A 41 0.86 3.56 -15.64
CA ALA A 41 0.01 2.44 -15.26
C ALA A 41 0.88 1.33 -14.64
N PHE A 42 0.38 0.74 -13.56
CA PHE A 42 1.01 -0.37 -12.86
C PHE A 42 0.04 -1.54 -12.80
N THR A 43 0.52 -2.74 -13.05
CA THR A 43 -0.27 -3.97 -12.93
C THR A 43 0.22 -4.78 -11.75
N ALA A 44 -0.66 -5.09 -10.80
CA ALA A 44 -0.35 -5.99 -9.70
C ALA A 44 -0.21 -7.43 -10.22
N ILE A 45 0.96 -8.02 -10.00
CA ILE A 45 1.32 -9.36 -10.50
C ILE A 45 1.41 -10.41 -9.40
N ASP A 46 1.48 -9.98 -8.14
CA ASP A 46 1.55 -10.86 -6.98
C ASP A 46 1.10 -10.14 -5.70
N ALA A 47 0.81 -10.92 -4.66
CA ALA A 47 0.39 -10.42 -3.35
C ALA A 47 1.02 -11.21 -2.20
N MET A 48 1.26 -10.54 -1.08
CA MET A 48 1.68 -11.13 0.19
C MET A 48 0.77 -10.58 1.29
N LEU A 49 -0.12 -11.44 1.79
CA LEU A 49 -0.99 -11.13 2.93
C LEU A 49 -0.17 -11.30 4.22
N ILE A 50 -0.17 -10.29 5.08
CA ILE A 50 0.59 -10.30 6.33
C ILE A 50 -0.25 -10.99 7.40
N GLY A 51 0.30 -12.06 7.97
CA GLY A 51 -0.34 -12.79 9.07
C GLY A 51 0.21 -12.40 10.44
N PRO A 52 -0.37 -12.93 11.54
CA PRO A 52 0.07 -12.60 12.90
C PRO A 52 1.54 -12.89 13.18
N SER A 53 2.13 -13.91 12.56
CA SER A 53 3.57 -14.23 12.72
C SER A 53 4.52 -13.22 12.09
N ASP A 54 3.99 -12.33 11.25
CA ASP A 54 4.76 -11.36 10.50
C ASP A 54 4.76 -9.98 11.19
N LEU A 55 3.97 -9.85 12.25
CA LEU A 55 3.78 -8.64 13.03
C LEU A 55 4.52 -8.76 14.37
N ALA A 56 5.35 -7.75 14.65
CA ALA A 56 5.96 -7.55 15.96
C ALA A 56 4.92 -6.99 16.94
N GLU A 57 4.09 -6.06 16.46
CA GLU A 57 2.96 -5.47 17.20
C GLU A 57 1.74 -5.32 16.27
N GLN A 58 0.53 -5.45 16.84
CA GLN A 58 -0.73 -5.31 16.12
C GLN A 58 -1.84 -4.86 17.06
N HIS A 59 -2.42 -3.71 16.76
CA HIS A 59 -3.50 -3.04 17.47
C HIS A 59 -4.52 -2.51 16.45
N ASP A 60 -5.58 -1.85 16.93
CA ASP A 60 -6.63 -1.23 16.12
C ASP A 60 -6.22 0.10 15.48
N ASP A 61 -5.13 0.71 15.94
CA ASP A 61 -4.59 1.98 15.46
C ASP A 61 -3.07 1.95 15.18
N TYR A 62 -2.47 0.77 15.19
CA TYR A 62 -1.03 0.58 15.01
C TYR A 62 -0.69 -0.85 14.60
N LEU A 63 0.26 -0.99 13.66
CA LEU A 63 0.92 -2.26 13.38
C LEU A 63 2.41 -2.05 13.15
N GLU A 64 3.20 -3.07 13.46
CA GLU A 64 4.62 -3.11 13.13
C GLU A 64 4.99 -4.47 12.54
N LEU A 65 5.61 -4.47 11.35
CA LEU A 65 6.19 -5.68 10.77
C LEU A 65 7.46 -6.10 11.51
N THR A 66 7.63 -7.41 11.68
CA THR A 66 8.92 -8.03 12.01
C THR A 66 9.99 -7.73 10.95
N ASP A 67 11.26 -7.72 11.37
CA ASP A 67 12.39 -7.55 10.44
C ASP A 67 12.41 -8.65 9.38
N GLU A 68 12.06 -9.88 9.75
CA GLU A 68 11.95 -11.01 8.82
C GLU A 68 10.89 -10.75 7.75
N ALA A 69 9.72 -10.22 8.12
CA ALA A 69 8.67 -9.88 7.16
C ALA A 69 9.12 -8.78 6.20
N ARG A 70 9.73 -7.69 6.72
CA ARG A 70 10.29 -6.61 5.89
C ARG A 70 11.31 -7.14 4.89
N ILE A 71 12.22 -8.02 5.33
CA ILE A 71 13.21 -8.67 4.45
C ILE A 71 12.53 -9.52 3.38
N ARG A 72 11.48 -10.27 3.72
CA ARG A 72 10.76 -11.10 2.74
C ARG A 72 10.06 -10.25 1.68
N VAL A 73 9.43 -9.14 2.05
CA VAL A 73 8.82 -8.19 1.09
C VAL A 73 9.86 -7.68 0.11
N ILE A 74 11.01 -7.19 0.59
CA ILE A 74 12.10 -6.68 -0.27
C ILE A 74 12.64 -7.78 -1.18
N LYS A 75 12.89 -8.98 -0.64
CA LYS A 75 13.37 -10.12 -1.44
C LYS A 75 12.38 -10.50 -2.53
N ARG A 76 11.08 -10.50 -2.22
CA ARG A 76 10.02 -10.83 -3.19
C ARG A 76 9.95 -9.79 -4.30
N ALA A 77 9.97 -8.50 -3.95
CA ALA A 77 10.00 -7.40 -4.93
C ALA A 77 11.21 -7.52 -5.88
N HIS A 78 12.40 -7.84 -5.35
CA HIS A 78 13.58 -8.07 -6.19
C HIS A 78 13.44 -9.28 -7.10
N ALA A 79 12.94 -10.41 -6.59
CA ALA A 79 12.76 -11.63 -7.36
C ALA A 79 11.78 -11.42 -8.53
N LEU A 80 10.74 -10.59 -8.32
CA LEU A 80 9.74 -10.25 -9.33
C LEU A 80 10.16 -9.07 -10.23
N GLY A 81 11.21 -8.33 -9.87
CA GLY A 81 11.56 -7.08 -10.54
C GLY A 81 10.51 -5.97 -10.35
N ALA A 82 9.68 -6.06 -9.32
CA ALA A 82 8.46 -5.27 -9.14
C ALA A 82 8.64 -4.09 -8.17
N SER A 83 7.77 -3.10 -8.31
CA SER A 83 7.47 -2.09 -7.29
C SER A 83 6.68 -2.70 -6.13
N VAL A 84 6.77 -2.05 -4.97
CA VAL A 84 6.02 -2.44 -3.78
C VAL A 84 4.83 -1.51 -3.59
N VAL A 85 3.67 -2.10 -3.34
CA VAL A 85 2.48 -1.41 -2.85
C VAL A 85 2.24 -1.93 -1.44
N GLU A 86 2.53 -1.10 -0.45
CA GLU A 86 2.19 -1.34 0.95
C GLU A 86 0.73 -0.97 1.18
N LEU A 87 -0.01 -1.86 1.83
CA LEU A 87 -1.38 -1.62 2.24
C LEU A 87 -1.55 -1.90 3.72
N HIS A 88 -2.29 -1.02 4.40
CA HIS A 88 -2.84 -1.32 5.72
C HIS A 88 -4.29 -0.85 5.83
N SER A 89 -5.00 -1.33 6.85
CA SER A 89 -6.38 -0.95 7.11
C SER A 89 -6.55 -0.05 8.31
N HIS A 90 -7.46 0.92 8.19
CA HIS A 90 -8.07 1.60 9.32
C HIS A 90 -9.52 1.07 9.44
N PRO A 91 -9.82 0.19 10.41
CA PRO A 91 -11.10 -0.52 10.49
C PRO A 91 -12.28 0.36 10.95
N PHE A 92 -12.03 1.65 11.22
CA PHE A 92 -13.04 2.61 11.66
C PHE A 92 -13.92 3.14 10.50
N PRO A 93 -15.18 3.53 10.75
CA PRO A 93 -16.10 4.02 9.73
C PRO A 93 -15.86 5.49 9.35
N LEU A 94 -14.60 5.87 9.12
CA LEU A 94 -14.19 7.19 8.66
C LEU A 94 -13.66 7.12 7.22
N PRO A 95 -13.69 8.22 6.45
CA PRO A 95 -12.99 8.28 5.17
C PRO A 95 -11.52 7.92 5.35
N ALA A 96 -11.00 7.07 4.47
CA ALA A 96 -9.61 6.66 4.50
C ALA A 96 -8.69 7.88 4.37
N ALA A 97 -7.70 7.96 5.25
CA ALA A 97 -6.63 8.93 5.23
C ALA A 97 -5.51 8.41 6.14
N PHE A 98 -4.25 8.66 5.77
CA PHE A 98 -3.10 8.35 6.60
C PHE A 98 -3.10 9.22 7.85
N SER A 99 -2.88 8.58 9.00
CA SER A 99 -2.74 9.24 10.29
C SER A 99 -1.46 10.08 10.35
N MET A 100 -1.31 10.91 11.40
CA MET A 100 -0.04 11.62 11.61
C MET A 100 1.12 10.66 11.89
N ALA A 101 0.85 9.53 12.55
CA ALA A 101 1.84 8.50 12.82
C ALA A 101 2.29 7.82 11.52
N ASP A 102 1.34 7.40 10.66
CA ASP A 102 1.63 6.78 9.37
C ASP A 102 2.49 7.69 8.50
N ARG A 103 2.13 8.98 8.44
CA ARG A 103 2.88 9.97 7.64
C ARG A 103 4.28 10.18 8.18
N SER A 104 4.47 10.11 9.50
CA SER A 104 5.82 10.17 10.10
C SER A 104 6.61 8.91 9.75
N GLY A 105 6.01 7.74 9.92
CA GLY A 105 6.60 6.45 9.58
C GLY A 105 7.00 6.38 8.10
N LEU A 106 6.10 6.71 7.17
CA LEU A 106 6.35 6.72 5.74
C LEU A 106 7.48 7.68 5.33
N ARG A 107 7.57 8.87 5.94
CA ARG A 107 8.68 9.81 5.68
C ARG A 107 10.03 9.23 6.09
N GLU A 108 10.07 8.42 7.14
CA GLU A 108 11.28 7.74 7.58
C GLU A 108 11.57 6.50 6.71
N THR A 109 10.57 5.66 6.45
CA THR A 109 10.77 4.33 5.86
C THR A 109 10.88 4.35 4.34
N VAL A 110 10.13 5.20 3.64
CA VAL A 110 10.08 5.20 2.16
C VAL A 110 11.45 5.47 1.53
N PRO A 111 12.26 6.46 1.97
CA PRO A 111 13.61 6.65 1.42
C PRO A 111 14.50 5.42 1.55
N HIS A 112 14.37 4.70 2.67
CA HIS A 112 15.11 3.47 2.93
C HIS A 112 14.64 2.28 2.07
N MET A 113 13.32 2.16 1.85
CA MET A 113 12.72 1.17 0.96
C MET A 113 13.09 1.44 -0.49
N TRP A 114 12.98 2.70 -0.93
CA TRP A 114 13.34 3.17 -2.26
C TRP A 114 14.77 2.79 -2.62
N TRP A 115 15.72 3.07 -1.72
CA TRP A 115 17.13 2.71 -1.89
C TRP A 115 17.30 1.20 -2.01
N ARG A 116 16.70 0.40 -1.11
CA ARG A 116 16.76 -1.06 -1.14
C ARG A 116 16.14 -1.64 -2.41
N LEU A 117 15.11 -1.01 -2.95
CA LEU A 117 14.41 -1.41 -4.17
C LEU A 117 15.03 -0.84 -5.45
N ARG A 118 16.22 -0.20 -5.37
CA ARG A 118 16.96 0.40 -6.49
C ARG A 118 16.18 1.47 -7.24
N GLY A 119 15.42 2.26 -6.50
CA GLY A 119 14.65 3.38 -7.02
C GLY A 119 13.39 3.00 -7.78
N ARG A 120 12.89 1.77 -7.61
CA ARG A 120 11.56 1.40 -8.12
C ARG A 120 10.48 2.19 -7.36
N PRO A 121 9.39 2.59 -8.05
CA PRO A 121 8.24 3.22 -7.44
C PRO A 121 7.71 2.48 -6.21
N TYR A 122 7.18 3.25 -5.25
CA TYR A 122 6.63 2.78 -3.99
C TYR A 122 5.26 3.40 -3.80
N PHE A 123 4.32 2.59 -3.34
CA PHE A 123 2.95 3.02 -3.08
C PHE A 123 2.65 2.68 -1.63
N ALA A 124 2.00 3.60 -0.92
CA ALA A 124 1.33 3.32 0.33
C ALA A 124 -0.16 3.52 0.09
N VAL A 125 -0.98 2.56 0.53
CA VAL A 125 -2.43 2.61 0.44
C VAL A 125 -3.03 2.32 1.81
N VAL A 126 -3.94 3.17 2.27
CA VAL A 126 -4.72 2.90 3.48
C VAL A 126 -6.16 2.62 3.10
N VAL A 127 -6.73 1.53 3.61
CA VAL A 127 -8.08 1.07 3.28
C VAL A 127 -9.00 1.22 4.49
N ALA A 128 -10.17 1.80 4.29
CA ALA A 128 -11.26 1.89 5.26
C ALA A 128 -12.53 1.25 4.67
N PRO A 129 -13.55 0.92 5.48
CA PRO A 129 -14.72 0.14 5.03
C PRO A 129 -15.43 0.65 3.77
N ALA A 130 -15.42 1.96 3.51
CA ALA A 130 -16.11 2.58 2.37
C ALA A 130 -15.19 3.31 1.39
N SER A 131 -13.87 3.35 1.62
CA SER A 131 -12.95 4.17 0.83
C SER A 131 -11.50 3.75 1.01
N PHE A 132 -10.60 4.29 0.18
CA PHE A 132 -9.17 4.16 0.38
C PHE A 132 -8.48 5.51 0.12
N ASP A 133 -7.27 5.68 0.62
CA ASP A 133 -6.38 6.78 0.25
C ASP A 133 -5.02 6.21 -0.16
N ALA A 134 -4.25 6.96 -0.96
CA ALA A 134 -3.01 6.47 -1.51
C ALA A 134 -1.97 7.58 -1.71
N LEU A 135 -0.72 7.23 -1.46
CA LEU A 135 0.45 8.05 -1.70
C LEU A 135 1.42 7.27 -2.60
N VAL A 136 1.91 7.91 -3.66
CA VAL A 136 2.79 7.26 -4.64
C VAL A 136 4.08 8.03 -4.79
N TRP A 137 5.20 7.39 -4.46
CA TRP A 137 6.51 7.90 -4.82
C TRP A 137 6.87 7.28 -6.17
N LEU A 138 7.05 8.10 -7.21
CA LEU A 138 7.33 7.63 -8.59
C LEU A 138 8.78 7.85 -9.01
N ASP A 139 9.30 9.03 -8.70
CA ASP A 139 10.60 9.52 -9.14
C ASP A 139 11.40 10.20 -8.01
N ASN A 140 10.75 10.46 -6.86
CA ASN A 140 11.34 11.09 -5.69
C ASN A 140 10.86 10.37 -4.42
N PRO A 141 11.76 9.90 -3.53
CA PRO A 141 11.38 9.23 -2.28
C PRO A 141 10.88 10.16 -1.17
N GLU A 142 10.98 11.48 -1.31
CA GLU A 142 10.58 12.45 -0.27
C GLU A 142 9.18 13.02 -0.51
N LEU A 143 8.76 13.09 -1.78
CA LEU A 143 7.53 13.74 -2.20
C LEU A 143 6.60 12.75 -2.91
N PRO A 144 5.50 12.32 -2.25
CA PRO A 144 4.50 11.50 -2.88
C PRO A 144 3.63 12.32 -3.84
N GLN A 145 3.07 11.61 -4.80
CA GLN A 145 2.12 12.05 -5.81
C GLN A 145 0.78 11.31 -5.60
N PRO A 146 -0.35 11.85 -6.09
CA PRO A 146 -1.63 11.15 -6.04
C PRO A 146 -1.60 9.86 -6.86
N LEU A 147 -2.28 8.83 -6.36
CA LEU A 147 -2.82 7.76 -7.22
C LEU A 147 -4.11 8.27 -7.87
N GLU A 148 -4.27 8.06 -9.17
CA GLU A 148 -5.48 8.48 -9.90
C GLU A 148 -6.63 7.51 -9.60
N ALA A 149 -6.35 6.20 -9.65
CA ALA A 149 -7.30 5.16 -9.23
C ALA A 149 -6.65 3.78 -9.09
N ILE A 150 -7.36 2.91 -8.35
CA ILE A 150 -7.28 1.46 -8.51
C ILE A 150 -8.30 1.05 -9.59
N VAL A 151 -7.84 0.31 -10.60
CA VAL A 151 -8.65 -0.16 -11.74
C VAL A 151 -8.84 -1.68 -11.64
N CYS A 152 -10.09 -2.13 -11.73
CA CYS A 152 -10.49 -3.52 -11.55
C CYS A 152 -11.51 -3.92 -12.63
N GLY A 153 -11.03 -4.45 -13.76
CA GLY A 153 -11.90 -4.64 -14.93
C GLY A 153 -12.44 -3.29 -15.42
N ASP A 154 -13.76 -3.15 -15.46
CA ASP A 154 -14.45 -1.90 -15.83
C ASP A 154 -14.67 -0.97 -14.62
N GLU A 155 -14.39 -1.43 -13.40
CA GLU A 155 -14.54 -0.62 -12.19
C GLU A 155 -13.31 0.24 -11.92
N ARG A 156 -13.56 1.46 -11.43
CA ARG A 156 -12.53 2.43 -11.08
C ARG A 156 -12.82 2.97 -9.68
N LEU A 157 -11.92 2.66 -8.75
CA LEU A 157 -11.97 3.15 -7.38
C LEU A 157 -11.04 4.36 -7.25
N THR A 158 -11.56 5.50 -6.84
CA THR A 158 -10.79 6.73 -6.66
C THR A 158 -10.41 6.94 -5.19
N PRO A 159 -9.17 7.37 -4.89
CA PRO A 159 -8.77 7.64 -3.51
C PRO A 159 -9.44 8.91 -2.97
N THR A 160 -9.50 9.03 -1.65
CA THR A 160 -9.99 10.23 -0.98
C THR A 160 -9.05 11.44 -1.17
N ASN A 161 -7.75 11.21 -1.40
CA ASN A 161 -6.69 12.22 -1.54
C ASN A 161 -6.54 13.16 -0.32
N LEU A 162 -7.08 12.77 0.84
CA LEU A 162 -7.04 13.60 2.05
C LEU A 162 -5.61 13.71 2.61
N SER A 163 -4.76 12.73 2.32
CA SER A 163 -3.41 12.62 2.86
C SER A 163 -2.34 13.45 2.13
N LEU A 164 -2.63 13.90 0.90
CA LEU A 164 -1.76 14.79 0.15
C LEU A 164 -1.70 16.19 0.77
N GLY A 165 -2.80 16.61 1.40
CA GLY A 165 -2.91 17.87 2.11
C GLY A 165 -1.87 17.96 3.24
N GLY A 166 -1.03 19.00 3.20
CA GLY A 166 -0.05 19.26 4.25
C GLY A 166 1.12 18.27 4.30
N TRP A 167 1.39 17.53 3.22
CA TRP A 167 2.64 16.78 3.10
C TRP A 167 3.80 17.78 2.99
N ARG A 168 4.37 18.11 4.15
CA ARG A 168 5.57 18.94 4.32
C ARG A 168 6.62 18.18 5.11
#